data_AF-A0A1B6AVT3-F1
#
_entry.id   AF-A0A1B6AVT3-F1
#
_cell.length_a   1.000
_cell.length_b   1.000
_cell.length_c   1.000
_cell.angle_alpha   90.00
_cell.angle_beta   90.00
_cell.angle_gamma   90.00
#
_symmetry.space_group_name_H-M   'P 1'
#
loop_
_entity.id
_entity.type
_entity.pdbx_description
1 polymer ?
#
loop_
_entity_poly.entity_id
_entity_poly.type
_entity_poly.pdbx_seq_one_letter_code
_entity_poly.pdbx_strand_id
1 'polypeptide(L)'
;MAAWAPGLREALACLGEGNFVIVDGTLIPTDRTAADEPHYSQKHRQHGMNVQVIARPDSTPLCFSRTLPGRTHDLTAARAHGIVQACPTREILALANCAYQDAGATVRTPTKTTANNPTTTTS
;
A
#
# COMPACT_ATOMS: atom_id res chain seq x y z
N MET A 1 -9.42 27.39 4.47
CA MET A 1 -7.98 27.15 4.75
C MET A 1 -7.76 25.65 4.65
N ALA A 2 -6.84 25.18 3.81
CA ALA A 2 -6.55 23.76 3.71
C ALA A 2 -5.62 23.34 4.86
N ALA A 3 -6.07 22.43 5.72
CA ALA A 3 -5.23 21.83 6.74
C ALA A 3 -4.18 20.94 6.06
N TRP A 4 -2.92 21.00 6.52
CA TRP A 4 -1.87 20.12 6.02
C TRP A 4 -2.22 18.68 6.41
N ALA A 5 -2.10 17.74 5.47
CA ALA A 5 -2.35 16.33 5.77
C ALA A 5 -1.27 15.82 6.73
N PRO A 6 -1.64 15.06 7.78
CA PRO A 6 -0.67 14.58 8.76
C PRO A 6 0.35 13.65 8.11
N GLY A 7 1.58 13.70 8.59
CA GLY A 7 2.62 12.74 8.18
C GLY A 7 2.33 11.34 8.71
N LEU A 8 2.99 10.32 8.15
CA LEU A 8 2.82 8.91 8.54
C LEU A 8 2.84 8.68 10.07
N ARG A 9 3.80 9.31 10.77
CA ARG A 9 3.95 9.14 12.22
C ARG A 9 2.80 9.75 13.01
N GLU A 10 2.32 10.92 12.57
CA GLU A 10 1.21 11.64 13.21
C GLU A 10 -0.11 10.90 12.96
N ALA A 11 -0.31 10.47 11.72
CA ALA A 11 -1.46 9.66 11.30
C ALA A 11 -1.60 8.38 12.15
N LEU A 12 -0.49 7.68 12.39
CA LEU A 12 -0.48 6.48 13.23
C LEU A 12 -0.60 6.79 14.74
N ALA A 13 -0.16 7.96 15.20
CA ALA A 13 -0.30 8.35 16.61
C ALA A 13 -1.75 8.69 16.99
N CYS A 14 -2.56 9.16 16.04
CA CYS A 14 -3.98 9.41 16.22
C CYS A 14 -4.84 8.13 16.15
N LEU A 15 -4.23 6.96 15.97
CA LEU A 15 -4.92 5.69 15.98
C LEU A 15 -5.17 5.26 17.43
N GLY A 16 -6.42 5.02 17.81
CA GLY A 16 -6.74 4.51 19.14
C GLY A 16 -6.20 3.09 19.36
N GLU A 17 -6.01 2.70 20.62
CA GLU A 17 -5.52 1.37 21.00
C GLU A 17 -6.37 0.24 20.37
N GLY A 18 -5.71 -0.85 19.94
CA GLY A 18 -6.37 -2.03 19.36
C GLY A 18 -6.87 -1.90 17.92
N ASN A 19 -6.62 -0.76 17.26
CA ASN A 19 -7.04 -0.56 15.87
C ASN A 19 -5.99 -1.04 14.85
N PHE A 20 -6.47 -1.45 13.69
CA PHE A 20 -5.64 -1.76 12.51
C PHE A 20 -5.79 -0.66 11.45
N VAL A 21 -4.88 -0.65 10.49
CA VAL A 21 -4.94 0.24 9.32
C VAL A 21 -5.05 -0.57 8.04
N ILE A 22 -5.64 0.03 7.01
CA ILE A 22 -5.61 -0.48 5.65
C ILE A 22 -4.51 0.27 4.90
N VAL A 23 -3.63 -0.46 4.23
CA VAL A 23 -2.58 0.08 3.37
C VAL A 23 -2.85 -0.33 1.94
N ASP A 24 -2.91 0.65 1.04
CA ASP A 24 -3.09 0.39 -0.39
C ASP A 24 -2.20 1.28 -1.26
N GLY A 25 -1.81 0.74 -2.42
CA GLY A 25 -1.07 1.47 -3.44
C GLY A 25 -2.03 1.90 -4.53
N THR A 26 -2.24 3.21 -4.67
CA THR A 26 -3.16 3.79 -5.64
C THR A 26 -2.39 4.46 -6.76
N LEU A 27 -2.70 4.10 -8.00
CA LEU A 27 -2.16 4.76 -9.18
C LEU A 27 -3.03 5.97 -9.55
N ILE A 28 -2.46 7.17 -9.45
CA ILE A 28 -3.08 8.42 -9.92
C ILE A 28 -2.66 8.62 -11.38
N PRO A 29 -3.60 8.62 -12.35
CA PRO A 29 -3.28 8.80 -13.76
C PRO A 29 -2.63 10.16 -14.02
N THR A 30 -1.66 10.20 -14.93
CA THR A 30 -1.05 11.44 -15.42
C THR A 30 -0.95 11.43 -16.94
N ASP A 31 -0.94 12.62 -17.54
CA ASP A 31 -0.73 12.77 -18.97
C ASP A 31 0.70 12.37 -19.37
N ARG A 32 0.85 12.01 -20.64
CA ARG A 32 2.09 11.49 -21.19
C ARG A 32 3.12 12.62 -21.37
N THR A 33 4.30 12.49 -20.78
CA THR A 33 5.47 13.35 -21.04
C THR A 33 6.58 12.58 -21.77
N ALA A 34 7.48 13.26 -22.47
CA ALA A 34 8.47 12.57 -23.32
C ALA A 34 9.51 11.71 -22.56
N ALA A 35 9.54 11.76 -21.22
CA ALA A 35 10.52 11.08 -20.35
C ALA A 35 9.92 9.87 -19.56
N ASP A 36 8.92 9.20 -20.13
CA ASP A 36 7.84 8.53 -19.36
C ASP A 36 8.00 7.06 -18.96
N GLU A 37 9.06 6.37 -19.37
CA GLU A 37 9.23 4.95 -19.04
C GLU A 37 9.05 4.60 -17.53
N PRO A 38 9.54 5.40 -16.56
CA PRO A 38 9.34 5.06 -15.15
C PRO A 38 7.89 5.25 -14.67
N HIS A 39 7.07 6.04 -15.37
CA HIS A 39 5.69 6.35 -14.95
C HIS A 39 4.67 5.35 -15.49
N TYR A 40 5.02 4.53 -16.48
CA TYR A 40 4.11 3.55 -17.05
C TYR A 40 3.90 2.35 -16.13
N SER A 41 2.67 2.18 -15.64
CA SER A 41 2.28 1.03 -14.85
C SER A 41 1.80 -0.10 -15.76
N GLN A 42 2.52 -1.22 -15.78
CA GLN A 42 2.12 -2.40 -16.54
C GLN A 42 0.78 -2.99 -16.05
N LYS A 43 0.56 -2.98 -14.73
CA LYS A 43 -0.67 -3.48 -14.08
C LYS A 43 -1.91 -2.74 -14.56
N HIS A 44 -1.82 -1.42 -14.67
CA HIS A 44 -2.93 -0.56 -15.04
C HIS A 44 -2.92 -0.13 -16.51
N ARG A 45 -1.87 -0.50 -17.26
CA ARG A 45 -1.64 -0.15 -18.68
C ARG A 45 -1.78 1.36 -18.96
N GLN A 46 -1.37 2.17 -17.99
CA GLN A 46 -1.47 3.63 -18.04
C GLN A 46 -0.29 4.29 -17.34
N HIS A 47 0.00 5.54 -17.70
CA HIS A 47 0.98 6.37 -17.00
C HIS A 47 0.35 6.95 -15.73
N GLY A 48 1.15 7.05 -14.68
CA GLY A 48 0.69 7.67 -13.45
C GLY A 48 1.75 7.68 -12.36
N MET A 49 1.30 8.14 -11.21
CA MET A 49 2.07 8.17 -9.97
C MET A 49 1.49 7.18 -8.96
N ASN A 50 2.33 6.34 -8.38
CA ASN A 50 1.96 5.48 -7.26
C ASN A 50 1.97 6.31 -5.96
N VAL A 51 0.84 6.33 -5.27
CA VAL A 51 0.67 6.92 -3.93
C VAL A 51 0.24 5.83 -2.98
N GLN A 52 0.91 5.77 -1.83
CA GLN A 52 0.54 4.88 -0.75
C GLN A 52 -0.49 5.59 0.13
N VAL A 53 -1.62 4.94 0.35
CA VAL A 53 -2.71 5.42 1.19
C VAL A 53 -2.73 4.58 2.46
N ILE A 54 -2.85 5.25 3.61
CA ILE A 54 -3.15 4.59 4.88
C ILE A 54 -4.51 5.08 5.33
N ALA A 55 -5.41 4.15 5.63
CA ALA A 55 -6.78 4.44 6.02
C ALA A 55 -7.18 3.70 7.29
N ARG A 56 -8.20 4.23 7.96
CA ARG A 56 -8.91 3.56 9.05
C ARG A 56 -9.75 2.39 8.50
N PRO A 57 -10.23 1.49 9.38
CA PRO A 57 -11.13 0.40 8.99
C PRO A 57 -12.43 0.87 8.31
N ASP A 58 -12.91 2.07 8.63
CA ASP A 58 -14.07 2.70 8.00
C ASP A 58 -13.76 3.34 6.63
N SER A 59 -12.58 3.07 6.08
CA SER A 59 -12.05 3.63 4.82
C SER A 59 -11.73 5.13 4.86
N THR A 60 -11.79 5.79 6.02
CA THR A 60 -11.35 7.19 6.15
C THR A 60 -9.83 7.29 5.99
N PRO A 61 -9.31 8.06 5.01
CA PRO A 61 -7.87 8.25 4.84
C PRO A 61 -7.24 8.93 6.07
N LEU A 62 -6.13 8.37 6.53
CA LEU A 62 -5.29 8.92 7.60
C LEU A 62 -4.14 9.74 7.03
N CYS A 63 -3.45 9.23 6.02
CA CYS A 63 -2.38 9.95 5.33
C CYS A 63 -2.13 9.42 3.92
N PHE A 64 -1.47 10.25 3.12
CA PHE A 64 -0.98 9.93 1.78
C PHE A 64 0.55 10.06 1.75
N SER A 65 1.23 9.13 1.08
CA SER A 65 2.65 9.28 0.82
C SER A 65 2.92 10.35 -0.24
N ARG A 66 4.19 10.74 -0.36
CA ARG A 66 4.66 11.38 -1.59
C ARG A 66 4.53 10.41 -2.76
N THR A 67 4.43 10.97 -3.96
CA THR A 67 4.29 10.20 -5.19
C THR A 67 5.59 9.52 -5.60
N LEU A 68 5.51 8.27 -6.07
CA LEU A 68 6.57 7.57 -6.79
C LEU A 68 6.11 7.24 -8.22
N PRO A 69 7.01 6.92 -9.16
CA PRO A 69 6.60 6.57 -10.51
C PRO A 69 5.65 5.36 -10.57
N GLY A 70 4.68 5.36 -11.48
CA GLY A 70 3.62 4.35 -11.57
C GLY A 70 4.09 2.91 -11.83
N ARG A 71 5.33 2.73 -12.31
CA ARG A 71 5.98 1.42 -12.42
C ARG A 71 6.44 0.85 -11.09
N THR A 72 6.62 1.68 -10.06
CA THR A 72 7.10 1.26 -8.75
C THR A 72 6.11 0.28 -8.11
N HIS A 73 6.60 -0.92 -7.77
CA HIS A 73 5.81 -1.93 -7.08
C HIS A 73 5.38 -1.45 -5.69
N ASP A 74 4.16 -1.78 -5.29
CA ASP A 74 3.56 -1.29 -4.04
C ASP A 74 4.43 -1.55 -2.81
N LEU A 75 4.97 -2.77 -2.64
CA LEU A 75 5.91 -3.08 -1.56
C LEU A 75 7.18 -2.20 -1.58
N THR A 76 7.68 -1.86 -2.77
CA THR A 76 8.87 -0.99 -2.90
C THR A 76 8.52 0.43 -2.48
N ALA A 77 7.36 0.93 -2.90
CA ALA A 77 6.87 2.24 -2.47
C ALA A 77 6.64 2.30 -0.95
N ALA A 78 6.02 1.28 -0.37
CA ALA A 78 5.77 1.17 1.05
C ALA A 78 7.07 1.20 1.88
N ARG A 79 8.11 0.48 1.43
CA ARG A 79 9.45 0.49 2.05
C ARG A 79 10.13 1.85 1.91
N ALA A 80 10.05 2.49 0.74
CA ALA A 80 10.62 3.82 0.51
C ALA A 80 9.98 4.90 1.38
N HIS A 81 8.70 4.73 1.75
CA HIS A 81 7.98 5.64 2.64
C HIS A 81 8.00 5.22 4.12
N GLY A 82 8.69 4.13 4.46
CA GLY A 82 8.84 3.67 5.85
C GLY A 82 7.57 3.08 6.47
N ILE A 83 6.54 2.78 5.66
CA ILE A 83 5.25 2.23 6.12
C ILE A 83 5.46 0.84 6.75
N VAL A 84 6.24 0.01 6.05
CA VAL A 84 6.61 -1.34 6.47
C VAL A 84 7.32 -1.35 7.84
N GLN A 85 8.12 -0.33 8.13
CA GLN A 85 8.91 -0.22 9.36
C GLN A 85 8.11 0.45 10.48
N ALA A 86 7.20 1.38 10.16
CA ALA A 86 6.47 2.16 11.16
C ALA A 86 5.36 1.36 11.86
N CYS A 87 4.70 0.43 11.16
CA CYS A 87 3.62 -0.39 11.72
C CYS A 87 4.12 -1.35 12.82
N PRO A 88 5.20 -2.14 12.64
CA PRO A 88 5.73 -3.01 13.69
C PRO A 88 6.20 -2.26 14.94
N THR A 89 6.88 -1.11 14.79
CA THR A 89 7.38 -0.33 15.94
C THR A 89 6.27 0.19 16.85
N ARG A 90 5.03 0.23 16.37
CA ARG A 90 3.85 0.69 17.12
C ARG A 90 2.87 -0.44 17.43
N GLU A 91 3.23 -1.68 17.10
CA GLU A 91 2.34 -2.85 17.23
C GLU A 91 1.01 -2.70 16.46
N ILE A 92 1.02 -1.91 15.38
CA ILE A 92 -0.16 -1.66 14.55
C ILE A 92 -0.24 -2.74 13.47
N LEU A 93 -1.38 -3.44 13.44
CA LEU A 93 -1.73 -4.36 12.37
C LEU A 93 -2.04 -3.57 11.09
N ALA A 94 -1.41 -3.95 9.97
CA ALA A 94 -1.67 -3.38 8.66
C ALA A 94 -2.27 -4.44 7.73
N LEU A 95 -3.48 -4.20 7.23
CA LEU A 95 -4.11 -5.02 6.20
C LEU A 95 -3.76 -4.42 4.83
N ALA A 96 -3.19 -5.23 3.95
CA ALA A 96 -2.76 -4.79 2.63
C ALA A 96 -3.09 -5.82 1.54
N ASN A 97 -3.10 -5.39 0.28
CA ASN A 97 -3.32 -6.30 -0.84
C ASN A 97 -2.11 -7.26 -1.02
N CYS A 98 -2.23 -8.28 -1.89
CA CYS A 98 -1.17 -9.28 -2.08
C CYS A 98 0.14 -8.75 -2.68
N ALA A 99 0.17 -7.52 -3.22
CA ALA A 99 1.43 -6.87 -3.64
C ALA A 99 2.32 -6.47 -2.45
N TYR A 100 1.84 -6.64 -1.21
CA TYR A 100 2.58 -6.44 0.03
C TYR A 100 2.93 -7.76 0.73
N GLN A 101 2.90 -8.89 0.02
CA GLN A 101 3.43 -10.13 0.57
C GLN A 101 4.89 -9.94 1.00
N ASP A 102 5.26 -10.56 2.13
CA ASP A 102 6.59 -10.42 2.75
C ASP A 102 6.96 -8.98 3.18
N ALA A 103 5.95 -8.16 3.44
CA ALA A 103 6.12 -6.79 3.96
C ALA A 103 6.44 -6.71 5.46
N GLY A 104 6.50 -7.83 6.19
CA GLY A 104 6.87 -7.86 7.60
C GLY A 104 5.78 -8.38 8.53
N ALA A 105 6.14 -8.59 9.80
CA ALA A 105 5.35 -9.38 10.75
C ALA A 105 3.94 -8.84 11.06
N THR A 106 3.76 -7.51 11.01
CA THR A 106 2.46 -6.87 11.27
C THR A 106 1.66 -6.57 10.01
N VAL A 107 2.17 -6.90 8.81
CA VAL A 107 1.43 -6.75 7.57
C VAL A 107 0.73 -8.07 7.25
N ARG A 108 -0.59 -8.02 7.12
CA ARG A 108 -1.41 -9.16 6.70
C ARG A 108 -1.95 -8.89 5.30
N THR A 109 -1.72 -9.85 4.43
CA THR A 109 -2.26 -9.83 3.06
C THR A 109 -3.13 -11.06 2.83
N PRO A 110 -4.19 -10.97 2.02
CA PRO A 110 -4.88 -12.15 1.54
C PRO A 110 -3.90 -13.13 0.88
N THR A 111 -4.09 -14.43 1.14
CA THR A 111 -3.34 -15.48 0.45
C THR A 111 -3.81 -15.55 -1.00
N LYS A 112 -2.87 -15.55 -1.93
CA LYS A 112 -3.19 -15.70 -3.36
C LYS A 112 -3.47 -17.18 -3.63
N THR A 113 -4.74 -17.56 -3.77
CA THR A 113 -5.08 -18.90 -4.26
C THR A 113 -4.80 -18.96 -5.76
N THR A 114 -3.83 -19.77 -6.17
CA THR A 114 -3.62 -20.09 -7.58
C THR A 114 -4.78 -20.96 -8.04
N ALA A 115 -5.58 -20.49 -8.99
CA ALA A 115 -6.56 -21.32 -9.69
C ALA A 115 -5.82 -22.33 -10.59
N ASN A 116 -5.26 -23.37 -9.98
CA ASN A 116 -4.77 -24.62 -10.57
C ASN A 116 -4.18 -25.48 -9.45
N ASN A 117 -5.04 -26.21 -8.73
CA ASN A 117 -4.60 -27.40 -8.03
C ASN A 117 -5.75 -28.43 -8.10
N PRO A 118 -5.69 -29.42 -9.02
CA PRO A 118 -6.62 -30.53 -8.96
C PRO A 118 -6.39 -31.32 -7.68
N THR A 119 -7.47 -31.53 -6.93
CA THR A 119 -7.59 -32.32 -5.71
C THR A 119 -6.78 -33.61 -5.76
N THR A 120 -5.88 -33.80 -4.78
CA THR A 120 -5.29 -35.12 -4.52
C THR A 120 -6.33 -35.96 -3.77
N THR A 121 -6.96 -36.89 -4.50
CA THR A 121 -7.69 -38.03 -3.94
C THR A 121 -6.69 -38.96 -3.25
N THR A 122 -6.84 -39.15 -1.95
CA THR A 122 -6.18 -40.25 -1.22
C THR A 122 -7.08 -41.49 -1.30
N SER A 123 -6.52 -42.60 -1.80
CA SER A 123 -6.94 -43.97 -1.50
C SER A 123 -5.76 -44.69 -0.87
#